data_AF-A0A6A9T9Q6-F1
#
_entry.id   AF-A0A6A9T9Q6-F1
#
_cell.length_a   1.000
_cell.length_b   1.000
_cell.length_c   1.000
_cell.angle_alpha   90.00
_cell.angle_beta   90.00
_cell.angle_gamma   90.00
#
_symmetry.space_group_name_H-M   'P 1'
#
loop_
_entity.id
_entity.type
_entity.pdbx_description
1 polymer ?
#
loop_
_entity_poly.entity_id
_entity_poly.type
_entity_poly.pdbx_seq_one_letter_code
_entity_poly.pdbx_strand_id
1 'polypeptide(L)'
;MMSHNTSRIRVNGRHLLVAVVALSLIIPAATPLAAAAGGTSVSIAPDDTSVDVGQNTTFEVVVDDAQGGVGAAEFGVTVDDNVAAITGVEVHGSGATATDIADDGSSVDVEYAFRDTADSGSVTIAEVTVQGVSDGSTDVDLEPAAGNDAVLIFDESGTGYDVTGTNDATLSVEGDQPDPDPANFEVSSLQAPDSVTQGEAIDVSADVTNDGGQQATQTVEFRLDVDGDGTLESLDSQAVTLEADETQTVTFSDIDTSGLDAGDYTHGIFTDDDSVTATLSVEAETLPPVSGFENSPADPDDDGLYEDVNGDGEFDIVDVQALFANLDDETVQNNSDGFDFNQDGDVDVVDVQKLYNEVLPE
;
A
#
# COMPACT_ATOMS: atom_id res chain seq x y z
N MET A 1 38.25 20.28 -45.12
CA MET A 1 39.45 19.87 -44.35
C MET A 1 38.94 19.61 -42.93
N MET A 2 38.89 18.42 -42.36
CA MET A 2 39.67 17.19 -42.55
C MET A 2 38.75 15.98 -42.49
N SER A 3 38.89 15.09 -43.47
CA SER A 3 38.29 13.76 -43.51
C SER A 3 39.13 12.83 -42.62
N HIS A 4 38.57 12.31 -41.53
CA HIS A 4 39.16 11.18 -40.83
C HIS A 4 38.60 9.90 -41.45
N ASN A 5 39.45 9.29 -42.28
CA ASN A 5 39.26 8.01 -42.91
C ASN A 5 39.65 6.92 -41.90
N THR A 6 38.68 6.30 -41.23
CA THR A 6 38.93 5.11 -40.40
C THR A 6 38.42 3.89 -41.14
N SER A 7 39.37 3.24 -41.81
CA SER A 7 39.24 1.93 -42.44
C SER A 7 38.82 0.90 -41.39
N ARG A 8 37.54 0.51 -41.34
CA ARG A 8 37.11 -0.67 -40.60
C ARG A 8 37.61 -1.92 -41.32
N ILE A 9 38.66 -2.51 -40.78
CA ILE A 9 39.16 -3.83 -41.15
C ILE A 9 38.03 -4.82 -40.79
N ARG A 10 37.39 -5.43 -41.80
CA ARG A 10 36.62 -6.66 -41.60
C ARG A 10 37.60 -7.74 -41.20
N VAL A 11 37.63 -8.08 -39.92
CA VAL A 11 38.22 -9.33 -39.47
C VAL A 11 37.16 -10.39 -39.75
N ASN A 12 37.32 -11.12 -40.86
CA ASN A 12 36.56 -12.34 -41.08
C ASN A 12 36.87 -13.30 -39.92
N GLY A 13 35.89 -13.51 -39.05
CA GLY A 13 35.93 -14.59 -38.05
C GLY A 13 36.17 -15.91 -38.78
N ARG A 14 37.37 -16.46 -38.61
CA ARG A 14 37.64 -17.84 -39.00
C ARG A 14 37.02 -18.68 -37.89
N HIS A 15 35.85 -19.27 -38.14
CA HIS A 15 35.32 -20.36 -37.34
C HIS A 15 36.46 -21.35 -37.09
N LEU A 16 36.85 -21.49 -35.82
CA LEU A 16 37.74 -22.54 -35.41
C LEU A 16 36.88 -23.81 -35.48
N LEU A 17 37.03 -24.61 -36.53
CA LEU A 17 36.47 -25.96 -36.53
C LEU A 17 37.08 -26.69 -35.34
N VAL A 18 36.30 -26.84 -34.26
CA VAL A 18 36.49 -27.95 -33.34
C VAL A 18 36.13 -29.16 -34.19
N ALA A 19 37.14 -29.78 -34.79
CA ALA A 19 36.97 -31.01 -35.54
C ALA A 19 36.65 -32.12 -34.53
N VAL A 20 35.40 -32.20 -34.09
CA VAL A 20 34.82 -33.46 -33.66
C VAL A 20 34.99 -34.36 -34.88
N VAL A 21 35.86 -35.37 -34.77
CA VAL A 21 35.98 -36.38 -35.82
C VAL A 21 34.70 -37.23 -35.76
N ALA A 22 33.60 -36.68 -36.26
CA ALA A 22 32.45 -37.43 -36.69
C ALA A 22 32.90 -38.22 -37.93
N LEU A 23 33.20 -39.50 -37.71
CA LEU A 23 33.62 -40.44 -38.74
C LEU A 23 32.62 -40.39 -39.91
N SER A 24 33.01 -39.75 -41.02
CA SER A 24 32.20 -39.75 -42.24
C SER A 24 32.08 -41.18 -42.77
N LEU A 25 30.90 -41.78 -42.60
CA LEU A 25 30.57 -43.11 -43.11
C LEU A 25 30.48 -43.10 -44.63
N ILE A 26 31.49 -43.67 -45.31
CA ILE A 26 31.34 -44.20 -46.66
C ILE A 26 30.89 -45.66 -46.50
N ILE A 27 29.59 -45.94 -46.69
CA ILE A 27 29.01 -47.28 -46.55
C ILE A 27 29.40 -48.14 -47.76
N PRO A 28 29.99 -49.33 -47.52
CA PRO A 28 29.29 -50.53 -47.94
C PRO A 28 29.23 -51.60 -46.82
N ALA A 29 28.06 -52.22 -46.71
CA ALA A 29 27.68 -53.35 -45.84
C ALA A 29 27.33 -53.01 -44.38
N ALA A 30 26.14 -53.46 -43.99
CA ALA A 30 25.50 -53.25 -42.70
C ALA A 30 26.39 -53.67 -41.51
N THR A 31 27.00 -52.68 -40.87
CA THR A 31 27.43 -52.75 -39.48
C THR A 31 26.19 -52.73 -38.58
N PRO A 32 26.18 -53.43 -37.43
CA PRO A 32 25.16 -53.14 -36.42
C PRO A 32 25.26 -51.65 -36.08
N LEU A 33 24.10 -50.96 -36.02
CA LEU A 33 24.02 -49.61 -35.48
C LEU A 33 24.77 -49.60 -34.15
N ALA A 34 25.74 -48.70 -33.98
CA ALA A 34 26.29 -48.45 -32.66
C ALA A 34 25.10 -48.14 -31.74
N ALA A 35 24.98 -48.87 -30.64
CA ALA A 35 23.92 -48.59 -29.67
C ALA A 35 24.17 -47.18 -29.13
N ALA A 36 23.16 -46.32 -29.19
CA ALA A 36 23.22 -45.01 -28.54
C ALA A 36 23.59 -45.18 -27.06
N ALA A 37 24.20 -44.15 -26.45
CA ALA A 37 24.56 -44.13 -25.04
C ALA A 37 23.34 -44.27 -24.10
N GLY A 38 22.13 -44.18 -24.65
CA GLY A 38 20.84 -44.23 -23.96
C GLY A 38 19.93 -43.13 -24.48
N GLY A 39 18.70 -43.10 -24.00
CA GLY A 39 17.82 -41.93 -24.18
C GLY A 39 17.97 -41.00 -22.99
N THR A 40 17.97 -39.68 -23.23
CA THR A 40 18.04 -38.66 -22.18
C THR A 40 17.18 -37.44 -22.55
N SER A 41 17.05 -36.48 -21.65
CA SER A 41 16.51 -35.14 -21.90
C SER A 41 17.52 -34.08 -21.45
N VAL A 42 17.39 -32.88 -22.01
CA VAL A 42 18.20 -31.72 -21.62
C VAL A 42 17.27 -30.65 -21.09
N SER A 43 17.56 -30.12 -19.92
CA SER A 43 16.71 -29.16 -19.23
C SER A 43 17.49 -27.88 -18.90
N ILE A 44 16.80 -26.75 -18.92
CA ILE A 44 17.28 -25.53 -18.28
C ILE A 44 16.74 -25.48 -16.84
N ALA A 45 17.61 -25.15 -15.88
CA ALA A 45 17.28 -25.02 -14.47
C ALA A 45 17.74 -23.66 -13.89
N PRO A 46 16.96 -23.00 -13.02
CA PRO A 46 15.57 -23.33 -12.67
C PRO A 46 14.63 -23.20 -13.89
N ASP A 47 13.46 -23.83 -13.81
CA ASP A 47 12.41 -23.77 -14.84
C ASP A 47 11.73 -22.41 -14.92
N ASP A 48 11.72 -21.65 -13.83
CA ASP A 48 11.37 -20.23 -13.82
C ASP A 48 12.19 -19.44 -12.80
N THR A 49 12.41 -18.16 -13.08
CA THR A 49 13.02 -17.23 -12.13
C THR A 49 12.64 -15.78 -12.44
N SER A 50 12.88 -14.87 -11.49
CA SER A 50 12.74 -13.42 -11.71
C SER A 50 14.00 -12.63 -11.35
N VAL A 51 14.16 -11.48 -12.00
CA VAL A 51 15.32 -10.59 -11.84
C VAL A 51 14.91 -9.13 -12.07
N ASP A 52 15.52 -8.18 -11.37
CA ASP A 52 15.30 -6.76 -11.64
C ASP A 52 16.01 -6.32 -12.93
N VAL A 53 15.49 -5.28 -13.59
CA VAL A 53 16.16 -4.64 -14.73
C VAL A 53 17.61 -4.26 -14.38
N GLY A 54 18.55 -4.70 -15.21
CA GLY A 54 19.99 -4.47 -15.07
C GLY A 54 20.72 -5.49 -14.18
N GLN A 55 20.01 -6.35 -13.45
CA GLN A 55 20.61 -7.44 -12.68
C GLN A 55 20.80 -8.70 -13.53
N ASN A 56 21.74 -9.55 -13.12
CA ASN A 56 22.04 -10.83 -13.77
C ASN A 56 21.46 -11.99 -12.94
N THR A 57 21.00 -13.02 -13.64
CA THR A 57 20.70 -14.35 -13.11
C THR A 57 21.47 -15.41 -13.90
N THR A 58 21.50 -16.65 -13.41
CA THR A 58 22.16 -17.77 -14.08
C THR A 58 21.18 -18.93 -14.26
N PHE A 59 21.23 -19.55 -15.44
CA PHE A 59 20.54 -20.77 -15.78
C PHE A 59 21.55 -21.89 -16.01
N GLU A 60 21.29 -23.07 -15.46
CA GLU A 60 22.06 -24.29 -15.69
C GLU A 60 21.47 -25.08 -16.84
N VAL A 61 22.32 -25.55 -17.77
CA VAL A 61 21.96 -26.55 -18.76
C VAL A 61 22.32 -27.92 -18.21
N VAL A 62 21.32 -28.79 -18.08
CA VAL A 62 21.40 -30.06 -17.37
C VAL A 62 21.02 -31.21 -18.29
N VAL A 63 21.86 -32.25 -18.35
CA VAL A 63 21.50 -33.53 -18.96
C VAL A 63 20.89 -34.40 -17.86
N ASP A 64 19.61 -34.77 -17.98
CA ASP A 64 18.81 -35.27 -16.84
C ASP A 64 19.17 -36.70 -16.41
N ASP A 65 19.47 -37.57 -17.38
CA ASP A 65 19.84 -38.98 -17.14
C ASP A 65 21.01 -39.36 -18.05
N ALA A 66 22.23 -39.04 -17.61
CA ALA A 66 23.46 -39.47 -18.25
C ALA A 66 23.78 -40.93 -17.85
N GLN A 67 24.34 -41.68 -18.79
CA GLN A 67 24.86 -43.04 -18.61
C GLN A 67 26.20 -43.13 -19.33
N GLY A 68 27.30 -43.19 -18.57
CA GLY A 68 28.65 -43.02 -19.12
C GLY A 68 29.14 -41.56 -19.19
N GLY A 69 28.53 -40.67 -18.40
CA GLY A 69 28.86 -39.24 -18.34
C GLY A 69 28.54 -38.46 -19.62
N VAL A 70 28.86 -37.17 -19.64
CA VAL A 70 28.72 -36.27 -20.79
C VAL A 70 30.09 -35.76 -21.21
N GLY A 71 30.65 -36.33 -22.28
CA GLY A 71 31.98 -36.00 -22.77
C GLY A 71 32.03 -34.84 -23.77
N ALA A 72 30.94 -34.60 -24.50
CA ALA A 72 30.82 -33.54 -25.50
C ALA A 72 29.35 -33.12 -25.70
N ALA A 73 29.14 -31.85 -26.07
CA ALA A 73 27.82 -31.35 -26.45
C ALA A 73 27.93 -30.21 -27.48
N GLU A 74 26.87 -30.06 -28.28
CA GLU A 74 26.61 -28.94 -29.18
C GLU A 74 25.13 -28.50 -29.01
N PHE A 75 24.91 -27.31 -28.46
CA PHE A 75 23.58 -26.75 -28.20
C PHE A 75 23.62 -25.21 -28.24
N GLY A 76 22.45 -24.60 -28.40
CA GLY A 76 22.24 -23.17 -28.25
C GLY A 76 21.22 -22.85 -27.15
N VAL A 77 21.27 -21.62 -26.65
CA VAL A 77 20.25 -21.05 -25.75
C VAL A 77 19.82 -19.70 -26.28
N THR A 78 18.52 -19.39 -26.26
CA THR A 78 17.97 -18.11 -26.75
C THR A 78 17.07 -17.40 -25.75
N VAL A 79 16.95 -16.08 -25.91
CA VAL A 79 16.04 -15.19 -25.18
C VAL A 79 15.51 -14.09 -26.13
N ASP A 80 14.40 -13.44 -25.78
CA ASP A 80 13.92 -12.21 -26.42
C ASP A 80 14.82 -11.03 -26.00
N ASP A 81 15.54 -10.47 -26.97
CA ASP A 81 16.50 -9.38 -26.81
C ASP A 81 15.86 -8.05 -26.39
N ASN A 82 14.53 -7.94 -26.46
CA ASN A 82 13.79 -6.80 -25.94
C ASN A 82 13.59 -6.89 -24.42
N VAL A 83 13.67 -8.09 -23.83
CA VAL A 83 13.42 -8.32 -22.40
C VAL A 83 14.70 -8.70 -21.66
N ALA A 84 15.58 -9.51 -22.26
CA ALA A 84 16.79 -10.00 -21.61
C ALA A 84 17.96 -10.15 -22.59
N ALA A 85 19.19 -10.27 -22.06
CA ALA A 85 20.39 -10.50 -22.85
C ALA A 85 21.29 -11.55 -22.20
N ILE A 86 21.75 -12.51 -22.97
CA ILE A 86 22.79 -13.46 -22.56
C ILE A 86 24.12 -12.72 -22.52
N THR A 87 24.73 -12.65 -21.33
CA THR A 87 25.96 -11.88 -21.09
C THR A 87 27.19 -12.76 -20.83
N GLY A 88 26.97 -14.05 -20.59
CA GLY A 88 28.05 -15.00 -20.35
C GLY A 88 27.60 -16.44 -20.43
N VAL A 89 28.57 -17.32 -20.66
CA VAL A 89 28.40 -18.78 -20.55
C VAL A 89 29.67 -19.39 -19.97
N GLU A 90 29.51 -20.29 -19.01
CA GLU A 90 30.58 -21.10 -18.43
C GLU A 90 30.28 -22.58 -18.69
N VAL A 91 31.12 -23.25 -19.46
CA VAL A 91 31.02 -24.70 -19.67
C VAL A 91 31.81 -25.42 -18.58
N HIS A 92 31.16 -26.32 -17.85
CA HIS A 92 31.80 -27.03 -16.74
C HIS A 92 32.89 -28.00 -17.20
N GLY A 93 33.90 -28.18 -16.34
CA GLY A 93 35.01 -29.09 -16.57
C GLY A 93 36.05 -28.58 -17.57
N SER A 94 37.19 -29.29 -17.63
CA SER A 94 38.29 -28.92 -18.52
C SER A 94 38.21 -29.67 -19.84
N GLY A 95 38.51 -28.99 -20.95
CA GLY A 95 38.63 -29.62 -22.26
C GLY A 95 38.59 -28.59 -23.38
N ALA A 96 38.23 -29.00 -24.59
CA ALA A 96 38.01 -28.05 -25.68
C ALA A 96 36.65 -27.38 -25.51
N THR A 97 36.58 -26.07 -25.74
CA THR A 97 35.35 -25.27 -25.67
C THR A 97 35.37 -24.22 -26.77
N ALA A 98 34.25 -24.05 -27.44
CA ALA A 98 33.91 -22.92 -28.30
C ALA A 98 32.54 -22.40 -27.86
N THR A 99 32.43 -21.09 -27.73
CA THR A 99 31.17 -20.40 -27.41
C THR A 99 31.09 -19.13 -28.25
N ASP A 100 29.89 -18.80 -28.72
CA ASP A 100 29.63 -17.59 -29.50
C ASP A 100 28.31 -16.98 -29.03
N ILE A 101 28.38 -15.81 -28.39
CA ILE A 101 27.19 -15.05 -27.94
C ILE A 101 26.89 -14.02 -29.02
N ALA A 102 25.63 -13.93 -29.45
CA ALA A 102 25.19 -12.93 -30.42
C ALA A 102 25.47 -11.50 -29.91
N ASP A 103 25.73 -10.56 -30.83
CA ASP A 103 26.07 -9.16 -30.49
C ASP A 103 24.95 -8.43 -29.69
N ASP A 104 23.69 -8.84 -29.88
CA ASP A 104 22.50 -8.37 -29.17
C ASP A 104 22.20 -9.17 -27.88
N GLY A 105 22.94 -10.26 -27.64
CA GLY A 105 22.71 -11.16 -26.52
C GLY A 105 21.47 -12.04 -26.66
N SER A 106 20.84 -12.11 -27.83
CA SER A 106 19.62 -12.91 -28.02
C SER A 106 19.88 -14.41 -27.98
N SER A 107 21.11 -14.85 -28.25
CA SER A 107 21.47 -16.26 -28.29
C SER A 107 22.93 -16.53 -27.92
N VAL A 108 23.21 -17.76 -27.53
CA VAL A 108 24.56 -18.32 -27.39
C VAL A 108 24.63 -19.70 -28.02
N ASP A 109 25.63 -19.92 -28.86
CA ASP A 109 26.02 -21.25 -29.36
C ASP A 109 27.15 -21.81 -28.48
N VAL A 110 27.05 -23.10 -28.11
CA VAL A 110 28.01 -23.78 -27.23
C VAL A 110 28.42 -25.11 -27.85
N GLU A 111 29.72 -25.28 -28.09
CA GLU A 111 30.32 -26.56 -28.44
C GLU A 111 31.48 -26.92 -27.50
N TYR A 112 31.50 -28.14 -26.98
CA TYR A 112 32.61 -28.61 -26.18
C TYR A 112 32.89 -30.10 -26.38
N ALA A 113 34.10 -30.52 -26.02
CA ALA A 113 34.50 -31.93 -26.03
C ALA A 113 35.55 -32.26 -24.97
N PHE A 114 35.76 -33.57 -24.78
CA PHE A 114 36.75 -34.16 -23.88
C PHE A 114 36.53 -33.82 -22.41
N ARG A 115 35.27 -33.77 -21.99
CA ARG A 115 34.88 -33.65 -20.58
C ARG A 115 34.92 -34.99 -19.87
N ASP A 116 35.19 -34.91 -18.58
CA ASP A 116 35.15 -35.99 -17.59
C ASP A 116 34.20 -35.48 -16.50
N THR A 117 33.03 -36.11 -16.42
CA THR A 117 31.83 -35.68 -15.71
C THR A 117 31.35 -36.80 -14.80
N ALA A 118 30.22 -36.62 -14.12
CA ALA A 118 29.65 -37.72 -13.34
C ALA A 118 29.15 -38.82 -14.29
N ASP A 119 29.62 -40.06 -14.06
CA ASP A 119 29.30 -41.24 -14.87
C ASP A 119 27.79 -41.51 -15.05
N SER A 120 26.94 -41.03 -14.14
CA SER A 120 25.50 -41.31 -14.20
C SER A 120 24.64 -40.27 -13.47
N GLY A 121 23.38 -40.18 -13.89
CA GLY A 121 22.38 -39.30 -13.29
C GLY A 121 22.33 -37.93 -13.96
N SER A 122 21.84 -36.93 -13.23
CA SER A 122 21.74 -35.56 -13.72
C SER A 122 23.12 -34.88 -13.70
N VAL A 123 23.50 -34.29 -14.83
CA VAL A 123 24.81 -33.65 -15.04
C VAL A 123 24.61 -32.23 -15.57
N THR A 124 24.96 -31.23 -14.77
CA THR A 124 25.08 -29.84 -15.22
C THR A 124 26.29 -29.69 -16.13
N ILE A 125 26.08 -29.20 -17.35
CA ILE A 125 27.11 -29.10 -18.39
C ILE A 125 27.53 -27.65 -18.68
N ALA A 126 26.64 -26.68 -18.46
CA ALA A 126 26.95 -25.26 -18.60
C ALA A 126 26.10 -24.39 -17.67
N GLU A 127 26.63 -23.22 -17.34
CA GLU A 127 25.91 -22.11 -16.71
C GLU A 127 25.82 -20.95 -17.71
N VAL A 128 24.62 -20.44 -17.97
CA VAL A 128 24.33 -19.32 -18.87
C VAL A 128 23.91 -18.13 -18.01
N THR A 129 24.67 -17.03 -18.08
CA THR A 129 24.36 -15.79 -17.37
C THR A 129 23.49 -14.89 -18.23
N VAL A 130 22.31 -14.54 -17.72
CA VAL A 130 21.31 -13.71 -18.41
C VAL A 130 21.07 -12.43 -17.62
N GLN A 131 21.08 -11.27 -18.28
CA GLN A 131 20.76 -9.97 -17.70
C GLN A 131 19.34 -9.55 -18.08
N GLY A 132 18.56 -9.04 -17.11
CA GLY A 132 17.28 -8.37 -17.40
C GLY A 132 17.50 -7.02 -18.07
N VAL A 133 16.89 -6.78 -19.22
CA VAL A 133 17.06 -5.56 -20.04
C VAL A 133 15.86 -4.63 -19.92
N SER A 134 14.63 -5.15 -19.93
CA SER A 134 13.40 -4.36 -19.78
C SER A 134 12.31 -5.19 -19.12
N ASP A 135 11.35 -4.52 -18.50
CA ASP A 135 10.24 -5.17 -17.82
C ASP A 135 9.42 -6.05 -18.78
N GLY A 136 9.13 -7.28 -18.36
CA GLY A 136 8.45 -8.24 -19.19
C GLY A 136 8.78 -9.68 -18.84
N SER A 137 8.51 -10.59 -19.77
CA SER A 137 8.84 -12.00 -19.63
C SER A 137 9.37 -12.53 -20.97
N THR A 138 10.38 -13.39 -20.90
CA THR A 138 10.95 -14.10 -22.03
C THR A 138 11.09 -15.57 -21.69
N ASP A 139 10.87 -16.42 -22.69
CA ASP A 139 11.32 -17.80 -22.63
C ASP A 139 12.86 -17.84 -22.72
N VAL A 140 13.45 -18.88 -22.11
CA VAL A 140 14.87 -19.22 -22.18
C VAL A 140 14.93 -20.61 -22.80
N ASP A 141 15.07 -20.64 -24.13
CA ASP A 141 14.84 -21.85 -24.93
C ASP A 141 16.14 -22.57 -25.25
N LEU A 142 16.13 -23.90 -25.14
CA LEU A 142 17.18 -24.78 -25.68
C LEU A 142 16.94 -25.02 -27.17
N GLU A 143 17.95 -24.70 -27.98
CA GLU A 143 17.89 -24.94 -29.42
C GLU A 143 19.11 -25.72 -29.95
N PRO A 144 19.03 -26.31 -31.15
CA PRO A 144 20.21 -26.84 -31.83
C PRO A 144 21.24 -25.73 -32.07
N ALA A 145 22.52 -26.02 -31.81
CA ALA A 145 23.60 -25.09 -32.18
C ALA A 145 23.58 -24.80 -33.70
N ALA A 146 24.07 -23.63 -34.09
CA ALA A 146 24.04 -23.14 -35.46
C ALA A 146 24.59 -24.15 -36.47
N GLY A 147 23.71 -24.63 -37.36
CA GLY A 147 24.04 -25.60 -38.41
C GLY A 147 23.74 -27.06 -38.06
N ASN A 148 23.22 -27.32 -36.86
CA ASN A 148 22.69 -28.62 -36.46
C ASN A 148 21.15 -28.66 -36.56
N ASP A 149 20.61 -29.86 -36.77
CA ASP A 149 19.16 -30.09 -36.82
C ASP A 149 18.59 -30.51 -35.45
N ALA A 150 19.44 -30.74 -34.45
CA ALA A 150 19.09 -31.19 -33.10
C ALA A 150 20.17 -30.78 -32.08
N VAL A 151 19.80 -30.72 -30.80
CA VAL A 151 20.75 -30.66 -29.67
C VAL A 151 21.55 -31.97 -29.64
N LEU A 152 22.87 -31.88 -29.69
CA LEU A 152 23.76 -33.04 -29.75
C LEU A 152 24.48 -33.24 -28.43
N ILE A 153 24.30 -34.39 -27.79
CA ILE A 153 24.97 -34.76 -26.53
C ILE A 153 25.69 -36.10 -26.75
N PHE A 154 26.91 -36.23 -26.25
CA PHE A 154 27.72 -37.45 -26.36
C PHE A 154 28.27 -37.85 -25.00
N ASP A 155 28.35 -39.16 -24.76
CA ASP A 155 29.02 -39.71 -23.58
C ASP A 155 30.55 -39.50 -23.64
N GLU A 156 31.25 -39.88 -22.57
CA GLU A 156 32.71 -39.73 -22.48
C GLU A 156 33.50 -40.62 -23.45
N SER A 157 32.84 -41.63 -24.03
CA SER A 157 33.40 -42.47 -25.09
C SER A 157 33.19 -41.90 -26.50
N GLY A 158 32.40 -40.83 -26.62
CA GLY A 158 32.00 -40.21 -27.89
C GLY A 158 30.78 -40.86 -28.54
N THR A 159 30.01 -41.67 -27.80
CA THR A 159 28.76 -42.25 -28.26
C THR A 159 27.62 -41.25 -28.03
N GLY A 160 26.86 -40.95 -29.08
CA GLY A 160 25.74 -40.00 -28.98
C GLY A 160 24.59 -40.55 -28.12
N TYR A 161 23.97 -39.66 -27.36
CA TYR A 161 22.67 -39.89 -26.72
C TYR A 161 21.52 -39.71 -27.72
N ASP A 162 20.41 -40.39 -27.47
CA ASP A 162 19.12 -40.11 -28.09
C ASP A 162 18.42 -39.03 -27.23
N VAL A 163 18.49 -37.76 -27.65
CA VAL A 163 17.84 -36.65 -26.93
C VAL A 163 16.35 -36.70 -27.23
N THR A 164 15.58 -37.14 -26.25
CA THR A 164 14.13 -37.41 -26.38
C THR A 164 13.26 -36.17 -26.15
N GLY A 165 13.83 -35.11 -25.58
CA GLY A 165 13.17 -33.83 -25.37
C GLY A 165 14.11 -32.78 -24.78
N THR A 166 13.74 -31.52 -24.97
CA THR A 166 14.31 -30.35 -24.30
C THR A 166 13.25 -29.74 -23.39
N ASN A 167 13.65 -29.30 -22.20
CA ASN A 167 12.78 -28.56 -21.27
C ASN A 167 13.34 -27.16 -21.10
N ASP A 168 12.62 -26.19 -21.64
CA ASP A 168 12.96 -24.77 -21.59
C ASP A 168 12.62 -24.16 -20.23
N ALA A 169 13.02 -22.90 -20.02
CA ALA A 169 12.70 -22.14 -18.81
C ALA A 169 12.06 -20.79 -19.14
N THR A 170 11.60 -20.06 -18.13
CA THR A 170 11.08 -18.69 -18.29
C THR A 170 11.81 -17.72 -17.35
N LEU A 171 12.14 -16.55 -17.88
CA LEU A 171 12.64 -15.42 -17.11
C LEU A 171 11.58 -14.31 -17.04
N SER A 172 11.26 -13.86 -15.83
CA SER A 172 10.50 -12.63 -15.61
C SER A 172 11.44 -11.50 -15.22
N VAL A 173 11.35 -10.36 -15.90
CA VAL A 173 12.14 -9.17 -15.59
C VAL A 173 11.24 -8.14 -14.96
N GLU A 174 11.55 -7.79 -13.72
CA GLU A 174 10.79 -6.83 -12.92
C GLU A 174 11.37 -5.43 -13.13
N GLY A 175 10.51 -4.50 -13.55
CA GLY A 175 10.86 -3.08 -13.64
C GLY A 175 10.84 -2.43 -12.27
N ASP A 176 11.65 -1.38 -12.11
CA ASP A 176 11.68 -0.55 -10.90
C ASP A 176 10.27 0.04 -10.68
N GLN A 177 9.53 -0.48 -9.71
CA GLN A 177 8.26 0.12 -9.30
C GLN A 177 8.60 1.39 -8.52
N PRO A 178 7.95 2.53 -8.80
CA PRO A 178 8.14 3.70 -7.95
C PRO A 178 7.76 3.30 -6.52
N ASP A 179 8.55 3.78 -5.55
CA ASP A 179 8.18 3.66 -4.14
C ASP A 179 6.75 4.19 -3.95
N PRO A 180 5.87 3.47 -3.23
CA PRO A 180 4.51 3.93 -3.02
C PRO A 180 4.50 5.30 -2.33
N ASP A 181 3.61 6.19 -2.76
CA ASP A 181 3.45 7.49 -2.12
C ASP A 181 3.19 7.32 -0.61
N PRO A 182 3.72 8.20 0.26
CA PRO A 182 3.43 8.14 1.68
C PRO A 182 1.92 8.26 1.95
N ALA A 183 1.47 7.70 3.05
CA ALA A 183 0.07 7.83 3.47
C ALA A 183 -0.36 9.31 3.58
N ASN A 184 -1.59 9.61 3.18
CA ASN A 184 -2.17 10.95 3.18
C ASN A 184 -3.65 10.84 3.55
N PHE A 185 -4.01 11.22 4.78
CA PHE A 185 -5.35 10.98 5.34
C PHE A 185 -6.26 12.20 5.10
N GLU A 186 -7.09 12.11 4.06
CA GLU A 186 -8.07 13.15 3.69
C GLU A 186 -9.37 12.96 4.47
N VAL A 187 -9.99 14.06 4.88
CA VAL A 187 -11.25 14.07 5.66
C VAL A 187 -12.39 14.54 4.76
N SER A 188 -13.52 13.83 4.79
CA SER A 188 -14.69 14.18 3.97
C SER A 188 -16.00 13.77 4.63
N SER A 189 -17.13 14.12 4.00
CA SER A 189 -18.47 13.69 4.45
C SER A 189 -18.80 14.00 5.91
N LEU A 190 -18.33 15.14 6.44
CA LEU A 190 -18.61 15.55 7.82
C LEU A 190 -20.12 15.59 8.09
N GLN A 191 -20.54 14.91 9.14
CA GLN A 191 -21.91 14.77 9.62
C GLN A 191 -21.95 15.18 11.09
N ALA A 192 -22.70 16.23 11.38
CA ALA A 192 -22.94 16.76 12.72
C ALA A 192 -24.34 17.41 12.76
N PRO A 193 -24.95 17.58 13.93
CA PRO A 193 -26.14 18.42 14.07
C PRO A 193 -25.79 19.89 13.80
N ASP A 194 -26.73 20.62 13.19
CA ASP A 194 -26.60 22.07 12.97
C ASP A 194 -26.80 22.86 14.29
N SER A 195 -27.63 22.35 15.20
CA SER A 195 -27.86 22.93 16.52
C SER A 195 -28.10 21.88 17.61
N VAL A 196 -27.91 22.28 18.86
CA VAL A 196 -28.10 21.45 20.06
C VAL A 196 -28.53 22.33 21.23
N THR A 197 -29.38 21.82 22.12
CA THR A 197 -29.68 22.50 23.39
C THR A 197 -28.49 22.38 24.32
N GLN A 198 -28.12 23.44 25.02
CA GLN A 198 -27.06 23.44 26.01
C GLN A 198 -27.21 22.25 26.98
N GLY A 199 -26.12 21.50 27.19
CA GLY A 199 -26.11 20.33 28.06
C GLY A 199 -26.57 19.02 27.40
N GLU A 200 -27.14 19.05 26.19
CA GLU A 200 -27.36 17.84 25.41
C GLU A 200 -26.08 17.37 24.70
N ALA A 201 -25.89 16.05 24.61
CA ALA A 201 -24.73 15.49 23.95
C ALA A 201 -24.92 15.38 22.43
N ILE A 202 -23.84 15.53 21.67
CA ILE A 202 -23.85 15.39 20.20
C ILE A 202 -22.99 14.22 19.72
N ASP A 203 -23.34 13.71 18.53
CA ASP A 203 -22.54 12.76 17.77
C ASP A 203 -22.01 13.45 16.50
N VAL A 204 -20.72 13.23 16.19
CA VAL A 204 -20.05 13.77 15.01
C VAL A 204 -19.30 12.67 14.29
N SER A 205 -19.38 12.64 12.96
CA SER A 205 -18.65 11.66 12.16
C SER A 205 -18.15 12.21 10.83
N ALA A 206 -17.10 11.61 10.29
CA ALA A 206 -16.56 11.91 8.96
C ALA A 206 -15.95 10.66 8.34
N ASP A 207 -15.86 10.65 7.01
CA ASP A 207 -15.10 9.63 6.28
C ASP A 207 -13.64 10.07 6.21
N VAL A 208 -12.73 9.19 6.62
CA VAL A 208 -11.27 9.38 6.48
C VAL A 208 -10.77 8.40 5.43
N THR A 209 -10.12 8.90 4.39
CA THR A 209 -9.56 8.10 3.30
C THR A 209 -8.06 8.28 3.23
N ASN A 210 -7.32 7.18 3.09
CA ASN A 210 -5.89 7.25 2.80
C ASN A 210 -5.66 7.28 1.28
N ASP A 211 -5.42 8.46 0.74
CA ASP A 211 -5.14 8.68 -0.69
C ASP A 211 -3.66 8.38 -1.06
N GLY A 212 -2.86 7.92 -0.08
CA GLY A 212 -1.48 7.50 -0.27
C GLY A 212 -1.32 6.01 -0.61
N GLY A 213 -0.12 5.61 -1.04
CA GLY A 213 0.20 4.24 -1.44
C GLY A 213 0.70 3.32 -0.31
N GLN A 214 0.86 3.84 0.91
CA GLN A 214 1.37 3.10 2.06
C GLN A 214 0.33 3.00 3.16
N GLN A 215 0.32 1.87 3.88
CA GLN A 215 -0.43 1.75 5.13
C GLN A 215 0.18 2.68 6.19
N ALA A 216 -0.68 3.36 6.93
CA ALA A 216 -0.26 4.09 8.13
C ALA A 216 -1.33 4.05 9.22
N THR A 217 -0.90 4.45 10.43
CA THR A 217 -1.79 4.76 11.54
C THR A 217 -1.65 6.24 11.86
N GLN A 218 -2.76 6.98 11.88
CA GLN A 218 -2.80 8.38 12.30
C GLN A 218 -3.79 8.60 13.43
N THR A 219 -3.56 9.64 14.22
CA THR A 219 -4.54 10.12 15.21
C THR A 219 -5.53 11.03 14.50
N VAL A 220 -6.81 10.67 14.56
CA VAL A 220 -7.93 11.50 14.11
C VAL A 220 -8.53 12.17 15.33
N GLU A 221 -8.73 13.48 15.28
CA GLU A 221 -9.19 14.29 16.43
C GLU A 221 -10.49 14.99 16.11
N PHE A 222 -11.42 14.99 17.05
CA PHE A 222 -12.52 15.94 17.09
C PHE A 222 -12.07 17.18 17.86
N ARG A 223 -12.23 18.35 17.23
CA ARG A 223 -11.87 19.64 17.84
C ARG A 223 -13.03 20.63 17.80
N LEU A 224 -13.11 21.48 18.82
CA LEU A 224 -14.15 22.49 19.04
C LEU A 224 -13.52 23.75 19.64
N ASP A 225 -13.96 24.94 19.23
CA ASP A 225 -13.49 26.25 19.71
C ASP A 225 -14.25 26.64 20.98
N VAL A 226 -13.85 26.08 22.14
CA VAL A 226 -14.69 26.11 23.34
C VAL A 226 -14.78 27.50 23.98
N ASP A 227 -13.79 28.37 23.77
CA ASP A 227 -13.72 29.70 24.36
C ASP A 227 -13.98 30.85 23.37
N GLY A 228 -14.26 30.52 22.10
CA GLY A 228 -14.57 31.48 21.05
C GLY A 228 -13.38 32.35 20.64
N ASP A 229 -12.14 31.92 20.93
CA ASP A 229 -10.93 32.65 20.54
C ASP A 229 -10.52 32.40 19.07
N GLY A 230 -11.16 31.43 18.41
CA GLY A 230 -10.91 31.02 17.04
C GLY A 230 -9.88 29.89 16.90
N THR A 231 -9.35 29.38 18.02
CA THR A 231 -8.53 28.18 18.10
C THR A 231 -9.44 26.99 18.38
N LEU A 232 -9.13 25.82 17.80
CA LEU A 232 -9.92 24.61 18.01
C LEU A 232 -9.19 23.69 19.00
N GLU A 233 -9.80 23.43 20.15
CA GLU A 233 -9.28 22.54 21.18
C GLU A 233 -9.64 21.09 20.87
N SER A 234 -8.69 20.18 21.08
CA SER A 234 -8.93 18.74 20.96
C SER A 234 -9.74 18.24 22.16
N LEU A 235 -10.93 17.70 21.89
CA LEU A 235 -11.83 17.17 22.92
C LEU A 235 -11.84 15.63 22.94
N ASP A 236 -11.65 14.99 21.78
CA ASP A 236 -11.55 13.54 21.69
C ASP A 236 -10.64 13.12 20.51
N SER A 237 -10.07 11.91 20.59
CA SER A 237 -9.14 11.40 19.58
C SER A 237 -9.16 9.88 19.45
N GLN A 238 -8.92 9.39 18.23
CA GLN A 238 -8.87 7.95 17.92
C GLN A 238 -7.69 7.66 16.99
N ALA A 239 -6.96 6.56 17.26
CA ALA A 239 -5.94 6.08 16.34
C ALA A 239 -6.58 5.20 15.26
N VAL A 240 -6.42 5.59 14.00
CA VAL A 240 -7.02 4.94 12.83
C VAL A 240 -5.92 4.41 11.92
N THR A 241 -5.99 3.14 11.55
CA THR A 241 -5.05 2.49 10.62
C THR A 241 -5.75 2.21 9.32
N LEU A 242 -5.21 2.73 8.21
CA LEU A 242 -5.76 2.55 6.87
C LEU A 242 -4.67 2.02 5.93
N GLU A 243 -5.01 1.00 5.15
CA GLU A 243 -4.27 0.60 3.96
C GLU A 243 -4.35 1.68 2.86
N ALA A 244 -3.61 1.50 1.77
CA ALA A 244 -3.74 2.37 0.59
C ALA A 244 -5.18 2.32 0.03
N ASP A 245 -5.72 3.48 -0.32
CA ASP A 245 -7.09 3.68 -0.84
C ASP A 245 -8.22 3.20 0.10
N GLU A 246 -7.92 2.89 1.37
CA GLU A 246 -8.95 2.49 2.35
C GLU A 246 -9.66 3.71 2.92
N THR A 247 -10.99 3.60 3.05
CA THR A 247 -11.85 4.60 3.70
C THR A 247 -12.50 4.00 4.94
N GLN A 248 -12.48 4.75 6.04
CA GLN A 248 -13.21 4.42 7.25
C GLN A 248 -14.03 5.62 7.74
N THR A 249 -15.29 5.40 8.10
CA THR A 249 -16.07 6.39 8.86
C THR A 249 -15.63 6.39 10.32
N VAL A 250 -15.15 7.53 10.80
CA VAL A 250 -14.77 7.77 12.20
C VAL A 250 -15.93 8.50 12.88
N THR A 251 -16.33 8.02 14.06
CA THR A 251 -17.44 8.59 14.84
C THR A 251 -16.96 8.91 16.24
N PHE A 252 -17.25 10.13 16.67
CA PHE A 252 -17.13 10.62 18.04
C PHE A 252 -18.54 10.77 18.59
N SER A 253 -18.82 10.16 19.74
CA SER A 253 -20.16 10.09 20.30
C SER A 253 -20.22 10.69 21.70
N ASP A 254 -21.42 11.10 22.10
CA ASP A 254 -21.72 11.63 23.42
C ASP A 254 -20.81 12.82 23.81
N ILE A 255 -20.52 13.72 22.85
CA ILE A 255 -19.73 14.93 23.10
C ILE A 255 -20.53 15.88 23.99
N ASP A 256 -19.97 16.19 25.16
CA ASP A 256 -20.60 17.03 26.19
C ASP A 256 -20.56 18.51 25.81
N THR A 257 -21.74 19.16 25.83
CA THR A 257 -21.91 20.59 25.54
C THR A 257 -22.30 21.40 26.78
N SER A 258 -22.39 20.78 27.97
CA SER A 258 -22.82 21.46 29.20
C SER A 258 -21.90 22.60 29.65
N GLY A 259 -20.65 22.59 29.22
CA GLY A 259 -19.67 23.65 29.49
C GLY A 259 -19.65 24.77 28.46
N LEU A 260 -20.56 24.76 27.48
CA LEU A 260 -20.67 25.78 26.43
C LEU A 260 -21.86 26.68 26.75
N ASP A 261 -21.68 27.99 26.62
CA ASP A 261 -22.79 28.95 26.68
C ASP A 261 -23.59 28.90 25.37
N ALA A 262 -24.74 29.57 25.33
CA ALA A 262 -25.50 29.69 24.09
C ALA A 262 -24.72 30.51 23.05
N GLY A 263 -24.60 30.01 21.83
CA GLY A 263 -23.83 30.66 20.77
C GLY A 263 -23.44 29.76 19.60
N ASP A 264 -22.74 30.34 18.63
CA ASP A 264 -22.20 29.63 17.46
C ASP A 264 -20.74 29.21 17.71
N TYR A 265 -20.46 27.91 17.58
CA TYR A 265 -19.15 27.31 17.79
C TYR A 265 -18.62 26.69 16.49
N THR A 266 -17.33 26.82 16.23
CA THR A 266 -16.68 26.08 15.12
C THR A 266 -16.18 24.74 15.64
N HIS A 267 -16.47 23.67 14.91
CA HIS A 267 -15.97 22.33 15.20
C HIS A 267 -15.44 21.65 13.94
N GLY A 268 -14.74 20.53 14.08
CA GLY A 268 -14.31 19.74 12.94
C GLY A 268 -13.61 18.45 13.31
N ILE A 269 -13.34 17.64 12.29
CA ILE A 269 -12.50 16.45 12.39
C ILE A 269 -11.19 16.72 11.67
N PHE A 270 -10.08 16.36 12.32
CA PHE A 270 -8.71 16.66 11.91
C PHE A 270 -7.88 15.39 11.83
N THR A 271 -7.06 15.29 10.78
CA THR A 271 -5.90 14.40 10.69
C THR A 271 -4.63 15.26 10.74
N ASP A 272 -3.45 14.63 10.61
CA ASP A 272 -2.21 15.40 10.44
C ASP A 272 -2.12 16.08 9.05
N ASP A 273 -2.88 15.56 8.06
CA ASP A 273 -2.79 15.96 6.66
C ASP A 273 -3.92 16.89 6.21
N ASP A 274 -5.12 16.74 6.77
CA ASP A 274 -6.33 17.44 6.32
C ASP A 274 -7.34 17.66 7.46
N SER A 275 -8.35 18.50 7.19
CA SER A 275 -9.45 18.76 8.12
C SER A 275 -10.70 19.26 7.44
N VAL A 276 -11.86 18.92 8.01
CA VAL A 276 -13.15 19.51 7.63
C VAL A 276 -13.82 20.08 8.87
N THR A 277 -14.31 21.31 8.74
CA THR A 277 -14.97 22.05 9.82
C THR A 277 -16.42 22.40 9.47
N ALA A 278 -17.25 22.55 10.49
CA ALA A 278 -18.62 23.05 10.42
C ALA A 278 -18.93 23.94 11.63
N THR A 279 -20.13 24.54 11.65
CA THR A 279 -20.62 25.35 12.76
C THR A 279 -21.69 24.56 13.53
N LEU A 280 -21.65 24.66 14.86
CA LEU A 280 -22.65 24.15 15.77
C LEU A 280 -23.29 25.33 16.51
N SER A 281 -24.61 25.47 16.45
CA SER A 281 -25.36 26.45 17.26
C SER A 281 -25.81 25.81 18.57
N VAL A 282 -25.28 26.28 19.70
CA VAL A 282 -25.75 25.90 21.03
C VAL A 282 -26.88 26.84 21.42
N GLU A 283 -28.06 26.28 21.68
CA GLU A 283 -29.26 27.01 22.08
C GLU A 283 -29.42 26.92 23.60
N ALA A 284 -29.77 28.03 24.26
CA ALA A 284 -30.05 28.03 25.70
C ALA A 284 -31.21 27.08 26.02
N GLU A 285 -31.15 26.44 27.19
CA GLU A 285 -32.26 25.61 27.66
C GLU A 285 -33.50 26.49 27.92
N THR A 286 -34.64 26.13 27.29
CA THR A 286 -35.90 26.83 27.55
C THR A 286 -36.71 26.10 28.61
N LEU A 287 -36.91 26.73 29.77
CA LEU A 287 -37.74 26.17 30.84
C LEU A 287 -39.24 26.18 30.48
N PRO A 288 -40.08 25.28 31.02
CA PRO A 288 -41.52 25.43 30.97
C PRO A 288 -41.99 26.75 31.63
N PRO A 289 -43.12 27.35 31.22
CA PRO A 289 -43.70 28.48 31.94
C PRO A 289 -44.05 28.12 33.38
N VAL A 290 -43.70 29.00 34.31
CA VAL A 290 -44.15 28.91 35.71
C VAL A 290 -45.68 28.99 35.76
N SER A 291 -46.33 28.23 36.66
CA SER A 291 -47.79 28.18 36.73
C SER A 291 -48.43 29.57 36.82
N GLY A 292 -49.35 29.83 35.88
CA GLY A 292 -50.07 31.11 35.79
C GLY A 292 -49.50 32.09 34.77
N PHE A 293 -48.38 31.76 34.14
CA PHE A 293 -47.77 32.54 33.05
C PHE A 293 -47.80 31.78 31.72
N GLU A 294 -47.73 32.53 30.61
CA GLU A 294 -47.77 31.95 29.26
C GLU A 294 -46.36 31.77 28.67
N ASN A 295 -45.38 32.53 29.16
CA ASN A 295 -44.00 32.53 28.65
C ASN A 295 -43.06 31.80 29.63
N SER A 296 -41.98 31.28 29.07
CA SER A 296 -40.89 30.66 29.83
C SER A 296 -40.13 31.71 30.64
N PRO A 297 -39.64 31.38 31.84
CA PRO A 297 -38.66 32.19 32.52
C PRO A 297 -37.47 32.52 31.62
N ALA A 298 -36.94 33.73 31.73
CA ALA A 298 -35.79 34.17 30.96
C ALA A 298 -34.68 34.69 31.89
N ASP A 299 -33.45 34.50 31.43
CA ASP A 299 -32.23 35.05 31.97
C ASP A 299 -31.83 36.24 31.09
N PRO A 300 -32.06 37.50 31.52
CA PRO A 300 -31.80 38.66 30.69
C PRO A 300 -30.32 39.06 30.60
N ASP A 301 -29.46 38.56 31.47
CA ASP A 301 -28.03 38.93 31.52
C ASP A 301 -27.05 37.75 31.35
N ASP A 302 -27.58 36.58 31.02
CA ASP A 302 -26.88 35.33 30.70
C ASP A 302 -25.94 34.88 31.85
N ASP A 303 -26.33 35.09 33.12
CA ASP A 303 -25.54 34.69 34.29
C ASP A 303 -25.91 33.31 34.86
N GLY A 304 -26.94 32.68 34.28
CA GLY A 304 -27.48 31.37 34.65
C GLY A 304 -28.68 31.44 35.61
N LEU A 305 -29.08 32.63 36.06
CA LEU A 305 -30.25 32.85 36.91
C LEU A 305 -31.42 33.40 36.09
N TYR A 306 -32.65 33.00 36.42
CA TYR A 306 -33.85 33.39 35.65
C TYR A 306 -34.59 34.53 36.36
N GLU A 307 -34.10 35.78 36.23
CA GLU A 307 -34.71 36.97 36.86
C GLU A 307 -36.10 37.30 36.32
N ASP A 308 -36.33 37.10 35.02
CA ASP A 308 -37.64 37.28 34.38
C ASP A 308 -38.46 36.00 34.55
N VAL A 309 -38.90 35.76 35.79
CA VAL A 309 -39.64 34.55 36.19
C VAL A 309 -40.96 34.41 35.43
N ASN A 310 -41.55 35.54 35.04
CA ASN A 310 -42.84 35.57 34.36
C ASN A 310 -42.74 35.51 32.82
N GLY A 311 -41.53 35.73 32.28
CA GLY A 311 -41.18 35.64 30.88
C GLY A 311 -41.74 36.79 30.02
N ASP A 312 -42.06 37.95 30.58
CA ASP A 312 -42.60 39.08 29.82
C ASP A 312 -41.53 40.00 29.21
N GLY A 313 -40.26 39.67 29.43
CA GLY A 313 -39.09 40.34 28.88
C GLY A 313 -38.60 41.52 29.71
N GLU A 314 -39.15 41.74 30.91
CA GLU A 314 -38.74 42.82 31.80
C GLU A 314 -38.49 42.25 33.20
N PHE A 315 -37.31 42.50 33.78
CA PHE A 315 -37.06 42.18 35.17
C PHE A 315 -37.61 43.27 36.10
N ASP A 316 -38.71 42.99 36.80
CA ASP A 316 -39.34 43.93 37.73
C ASP A 316 -39.96 43.29 39.00
N ILE A 317 -40.76 44.07 39.74
CA ILE A 317 -41.37 43.63 41.00
C ILE A 317 -42.41 42.52 40.82
N VAL A 318 -42.92 42.33 39.60
CA VAL A 318 -43.87 41.28 39.24
C VAL A 318 -43.15 39.94 39.23
N ASP A 319 -41.88 39.85 38.83
CA ASP A 319 -41.08 38.61 38.88
C ASP A 319 -40.83 38.14 40.31
N VAL A 320 -40.52 39.07 41.21
CA VAL A 320 -40.41 38.77 42.64
C VAL A 320 -41.72 38.21 43.19
N GLN A 321 -42.85 38.76 42.76
CA GLN A 321 -44.17 38.26 43.14
C GLN A 321 -44.47 36.91 42.49
N ALA A 322 -44.05 36.70 41.24
CA ALA A 322 -44.19 35.46 40.49
C ALA A 322 -43.42 34.33 41.20
N LEU A 323 -42.15 34.55 41.55
CA LEU A 323 -41.35 33.58 42.31
C LEU A 323 -41.97 33.30 43.67
N PHE A 324 -42.33 34.34 44.44
CA PHE A 324 -42.94 34.16 45.76
C PHE A 324 -44.23 33.35 45.73
N ALA A 325 -45.07 33.57 44.71
CA ALA A 325 -46.34 32.87 44.57
C ALA A 325 -46.17 31.41 44.11
N ASN A 326 -45.06 31.10 43.43
CA ASN A 326 -44.81 29.84 42.76
C ASN A 326 -43.52 29.14 43.25
N LEU A 327 -43.10 29.39 44.49
CA LEU A 327 -41.93 28.72 45.08
C LEU A 327 -42.03 27.20 44.98
N ASP A 328 -43.22 26.62 45.20
CA ASP A 328 -43.46 25.17 45.12
C ASP A 328 -43.76 24.67 43.68
N ASP A 329 -43.65 25.52 42.65
CA ASP A 329 -43.92 25.12 41.26
C ASP A 329 -42.87 24.12 40.76
N GLU A 330 -43.30 23.15 39.96
CA GLU A 330 -42.40 22.11 39.43
C GLU A 330 -41.29 22.70 38.55
N THR A 331 -41.54 23.80 37.83
CA THR A 331 -40.52 24.51 37.03
C THR A 331 -39.44 25.09 37.93
N VAL A 332 -39.83 25.71 39.04
CA VAL A 332 -38.91 26.35 39.99
C VAL A 332 -38.12 25.29 40.75
N GLN A 333 -38.81 24.30 41.31
CA GLN A 333 -38.19 23.28 42.17
C GLN A 333 -37.33 22.27 41.42
N ASN A 334 -37.65 21.96 40.15
CA ASN A 334 -36.82 21.04 39.36
C ASN A 334 -35.60 21.72 38.72
N ASN A 335 -35.57 23.06 38.67
CA ASN A 335 -34.48 23.86 38.10
C ASN A 335 -33.92 24.81 39.15
N SER A 336 -33.68 24.29 40.35
CA SER A 336 -33.31 25.09 41.52
C SER A 336 -32.10 25.98 41.29
N ASP A 337 -31.11 25.50 40.53
CA ASP A 337 -29.86 26.21 40.29
C ASP A 337 -30.10 27.56 39.58
N GLY A 338 -31.14 27.67 38.74
CA GLY A 338 -31.51 28.92 38.06
C GLY A 338 -32.43 29.84 38.88
N PHE A 339 -32.91 29.41 40.05
CA PHE A 339 -33.77 30.21 40.93
C PHE A 339 -33.18 30.41 42.35
N ASP A 340 -32.01 29.84 42.63
CA ASP A 340 -31.25 30.01 43.87
C ASP A 340 -30.38 31.27 43.79
N PHE A 341 -31.03 32.43 43.79
CA PHE A 341 -30.38 33.73 43.70
C PHE A 341 -29.41 34.00 44.87
N ASN A 342 -29.59 33.29 45.99
CA ASN A 342 -28.78 33.45 47.18
C ASN A 342 -27.60 32.47 47.25
N GLN A 343 -27.58 31.45 46.37
CA GLN A 343 -26.56 30.42 46.19
C GLN A 343 -26.32 29.58 47.46
N ASP A 344 -27.37 29.29 48.24
CA ASP A 344 -27.26 28.41 49.41
C ASP A 344 -27.69 26.96 49.16
N GLY A 345 -28.13 26.67 47.93
CA GLY A 345 -28.47 25.35 47.41
C GLY A 345 -29.94 24.95 47.59
N ASP A 346 -30.78 25.84 48.11
CA ASP A 346 -32.22 25.63 48.31
C ASP A 346 -33.00 26.83 47.76
N VAL A 347 -34.08 26.62 46.99
CA VAL A 347 -34.94 27.72 46.54
C VAL A 347 -36.06 27.97 47.54
N ASP A 348 -35.97 29.07 48.30
CA ASP A 348 -36.94 29.45 49.32
C ASP A 348 -37.26 30.96 49.38
N VAL A 349 -37.87 31.41 50.48
CA VAL A 349 -38.26 32.81 50.66
C VAL A 349 -37.07 33.78 50.74
N VAL A 350 -35.87 33.27 51.02
CA VAL A 350 -34.62 34.04 51.06
C VAL A 350 -34.19 34.40 49.64
N ASP A 351 -34.39 33.52 48.65
CA ASP A 351 -34.18 33.81 47.23
C ASP A 351 -35.10 34.90 46.74
N VAL A 352 -36.38 34.85 47.13
CA VAL A 352 -37.33 35.94 46.86
C VAL A 352 -36.85 37.27 47.45
N GLN A 353 -36.27 37.26 48.66
CA GLN A 353 -35.73 38.47 49.27
C GLN A 353 -34.48 38.97 48.53
N LYS A 354 -33.65 38.05 48.05
CA LYS A 354 -32.45 38.36 47.29
C LYS A 354 -32.82 38.99 45.94
N LEU A 355 -33.72 38.35 45.18
CA LEU A 355 -34.29 38.87 43.93
C LEU A 355 -34.99 40.22 44.14
N TYR A 356 -35.74 40.39 45.24
CA TYR A 356 -36.36 41.68 45.57
C TYR A 356 -35.34 42.81 45.78
N ASN A 357 -34.19 42.52 46.39
CA ASN A 357 -33.17 43.53 46.62
C ASN A 357 -32.47 43.95 45.31
N GLU A 358 -32.47 43.07 44.32
CA GLU A 358 -31.88 43.26 42.99
C GLU A 358 -32.74 44.15 42.09
N VAL A 359 -34.07 44.01 42.16
CA VAL A 359 -35.04 44.89 41.48
C VAL A 359 -34.97 46.35 41.96
N LEU A 360 -34.50 46.60 43.19
CA LEU A 360 -34.45 47.96 43.74
C LEU A 360 -33.21 48.71 43.24
N PRO A 361 -33.35 49.84 42.52
CA PRO A 361 -32.21 50.69 42.21
C PRO A 361 -31.63 51.32 43.50
N GLU A 362 -30.30 51.38 43.63
CA GLU A 362 -29.59 52.03 44.74
C GLU A 362 -29.99 53.51 44.98
#